data_AF-C3XSH8-F1
#
_entry.id   AF-C3XSH8-F1
#
_cell.length_a   1.000
_cell.length_b   1.000
_cell.length_c   1.000
_cell.angle_alpha   90.00
_cell.angle_beta   90.00
_cell.angle_gamma   90.00
#
_symmetry.space_group_name_H-M   'P 1'
#
loop_
_entity.id
_entity.type
_entity.pdbx_description
1 polymer ?
#
loop_
_entity_poly.entity_id
_entity_poly.type
_entity_poly.pdbx_seq_one_letter_code
_entity_poly.pdbx_strand_id
1 'polypeptide(L)'
;GYYLYMETSSPRQSGDRVRLLSPYYDANNGAQCLQFWVHMFGDHVGTLNVYQQEEGQVFVSGPIWTKSGDQGNLWRFGQATLTSARRRFRVVFEGVVGNGFRGDIALDDIKVIVGACNRPGKSTNGVHSKDLYLS
;
A
#
# COMPACT_ATOMS: atom_id res chain seq x y z
N GLY A 1 -10.37 -13.92 2.08
CA GLY A 1 -9.64 -12.65 2.18
C GLY A 1 -8.50 -12.82 3.16
N TYR A 2 -7.43 -12.06 2.98
CA TYR A 2 -6.30 -11.96 3.91
C TYR A 2 -6.15 -10.47 4.24
N TYR A 3 -6.31 -10.08 5.50
CA TYR A 3 -6.05 -8.71 5.94
C TYR A 3 -4.75 -8.67 6.74
N LEU A 4 -3.98 -7.59 6.58
CA LEU A 4 -2.81 -7.32 7.41
C LEU A 4 -3.24 -6.38 8.54
N TYR A 5 -3.02 -6.79 9.79
CA TYR A 5 -3.24 -5.97 10.98
C TYR A 5 -1.88 -5.60 11.59
N MET A 6 -1.67 -4.31 11.87
CA MET A 6 -0.51 -3.84 12.61
C MET A 6 -0.91 -3.54 14.05
N GLU A 7 -0.65 -4.48 14.94
CA GLU A 7 -0.73 -4.25 16.39
C GLU A 7 0.44 -3.34 16.81
N THR A 8 0.12 -2.18 17.36
CA THR A 8 1.07 -1.14 17.78
C THR A 8 1.34 -1.14 19.29
N SER A 9 0.81 -2.11 20.04
CA SER A 9 1.08 -2.23 21.48
C SER A 9 2.52 -2.63 21.82
N SER A 10 2.85 -2.45 23.11
CA SER A 10 4.16 -2.79 23.69
C SER A 10 4.58 -4.22 23.31
N PRO A 11 5.85 -4.45 22.91
CA PRO A 11 7.04 -3.62 23.14
C PRO A 11 7.45 -2.68 21.99
N ARG A 12 6.57 -2.40 21.01
CA ARG A 12 6.98 -1.61 19.82
C ARG A 12 7.25 -0.14 20.14
N GLN A 13 8.29 0.43 19.54
CA GLN A 13 8.71 1.82 19.72
C GLN A 13 8.33 2.69 18.51
N SER A 14 8.19 4.00 18.73
CA SER A 14 7.97 4.95 17.63
C SER A 14 9.08 4.84 16.59
N GLY A 15 8.70 4.81 15.31
CA GLY A 15 9.63 4.63 14.20
C GLY A 15 9.95 3.18 13.85
N ASP A 16 9.47 2.20 14.62
CA ASP A 16 9.51 0.79 14.24
C ASP A 16 8.84 0.60 12.87
N ARG A 17 9.41 -0.29 12.07
CA ARG A 17 8.94 -0.56 10.72
C ARG A 17 8.57 -2.01 10.57
N VAL A 18 7.46 -2.28 9.90
CA VAL A 18 7.11 -3.62 9.40
C VAL A 18 6.89 -3.54 7.92
N ARG A 19 7.34 -4.57 7.21
CA ARG A 19 7.25 -4.64 5.76
C ARG A 19 6.46 -5.88 5.36
N LEU A 20 5.45 -5.70 4.53
CA LEU A 20 4.80 -6.75 3.76
C LEU A 20 5.38 -6.71 2.34
N LEU A 21 5.90 -7.83 1.89
CA LEU A 21 6.56 -7.98 0.61
C LEU A 21 5.68 -8.86 -0.28
N SER A 22 5.34 -8.39 -1.48
CA SER A 22 4.73 -9.23 -2.48
C SER A 22 5.72 -10.30 -2.98
N PRO A 23 5.23 -11.36 -3.66
CA PRO A 23 6.07 -12.12 -4.56
C PRO A 23 6.76 -11.21 -5.59
N TYR A 24 7.80 -11.73 -6.23
CA TYR A 24 8.39 -11.06 -7.37
C TYR A 24 7.47 -11.15 -8.59
N TYR A 25 7.29 -10.01 -9.24
CA TYR A 25 6.77 -9.86 -10.59
C TYR A 25 7.94 -9.87 -11.57
N ASP A 26 7.70 -10.33 -12.80
CA ASP A 26 8.70 -10.29 -13.85
C ASP A 26 9.06 -8.85 -14.27
N ALA A 27 10.23 -8.70 -14.90
CA ALA A 27 10.61 -7.44 -15.53
C ALA A 27 9.54 -7.01 -16.54
N ASN A 28 9.27 -5.71 -16.59
CA ASN A 28 8.20 -5.16 -17.42
C ASN A 28 8.66 -3.91 -18.18
N ASN A 29 8.13 -3.74 -19.39
CA ASN A 29 8.44 -2.60 -20.25
C ASN A 29 7.32 -1.55 -20.30
N GLY A 30 6.30 -1.68 -19.44
CA GLY A 30 5.14 -0.80 -19.42
C GLY A 30 4.66 -0.53 -18.00
N ALA A 31 3.93 0.58 -17.84
CA ALA A 31 3.37 0.97 -16.56
C ALA A 31 2.25 0.00 -16.12
N GLN A 32 2.21 -0.26 -14.82
CA GLN A 32 1.13 -0.99 -14.16
C GLN A 32 0.55 -0.14 -13.04
N CYS A 33 -0.69 -0.41 -12.65
CA CYS A 33 -1.36 0.31 -11.58
C CYS A 33 -1.59 -0.64 -10.41
N LEU A 34 -0.89 -0.37 -9.31
CA LEU A 34 -1.19 -0.96 -8.02
C LEU A 34 -2.43 -0.27 -7.46
N GLN A 35 -3.41 -1.06 -7.03
CA GLN A 35 -4.64 -0.61 -6.38
C GLN A 35 -4.82 -1.39 -5.08
N PHE A 36 -5.31 -0.71 -4.04
CA PHE A 36 -5.53 -1.31 -2.74
C PHE A 36 -6.52 -0.48 -1.93
N TRP A 37 -7.11 -1.09 -0.90
CA TRP A 37 -7.86 -0.38 0.12
C TRP A 37 -7.02 -0.26 1.39
N VAL A 38 -7.09 0.90 2.03
CA VAL A 38 -6.37 1.20 3.26
C VAL A 38 -7.31 1.82 4.28
N HIS A 39 -7.26 1.33 5.52
CA HIS A 39 -7.91 1.95 6.67
C HIS A 39 -6.83 2.40 7.66
N MET A 40 -6.92 3.66 8.07
CA MET A 40 -5.93 4.35 8.88
C MET A 40 -6.68 5.26 9.84
N PHE A 41 -6.92 4.81 11.08
CA PHE A 41 -7.73 5.53 12.06
C PHE A 41 -7.12 5.48 13.47
N GLY A 42 -7.11 6.62 14.14
CA GLY A 42 -6.63 6.77 15.52
C GLY A 42 -5.56 7.85 15.72
N ASP A 43 -5.39 8.27 16.98
CA ASP A 43 -4.54 9.41 17.39
C ASP A 43 -3.05 9.21 17.10
N HIS A 44 -2.58 7.96 17.04
CA HIS A 44 -1.17 7.62 16.86
C HIS A 44 -0.92 6.79 15.60
N VAL A 45 -1.80 6.91 14.60
CA VAL A 45 -1.57 6.30 13.29
C VAL A 45 -0.26 6.83 12.72
N GLY A 46 0.64 5.92 12.39
CA GLY A 46 1.93 6.26 11.82
C GLY A 46 1.85 6.53 10.32
N THR A 47 2.74 5.92 9.55
CA THR A 47 2.84 6.14 8.10
C THR A 47 2.79 4.82 7.35
N LEU A 48 2.02 4.76 6.27
CA LEU A 48 2.12 3.69 5.28
C LEU A 48 2.87 4.20 4.06
N ASN A 49 3.97 3.55 3.74
CA ASN A 49 4.75 3.76 2.53
C ASN A 49 4.60 2.56 1.59
N VAL A 50 4.59 2.81 0.29
CA VAL A 50 4.63 1.77 -0.73
C VAL A 50 5.85 1.99 -1.61
N TYR A 51 6.56 0.91 -1.91
CA TYR A 51 7.77 0.91 -2.73
C TYR A 51 7.65 -0.10 -3.87
N GLN A 52 8.26 0.23 -5.00
CA GLN A 52 8.63 -0.73 -6.04
C GLN A 52 10.12 -1.04 -5.87
N GLN A 53 10.47 -2.28 -5.55
CA GLN A 53 11.85 -2.70 -5.34
C GLN A 53 12.27 -3.73 -6.40
N GLU A 54 13.26 -3.40 -7.22
CA GLU A 54 13.87 -4.37 -8.15
C GLU A 54 14.79 -5.36 -7.43
N GLU A 55 14.91 -6.56 -7.99
CA GLU A 55 15.79 -7.61 -7.49
C GLU A 55 17.26 -7.16 -7.47
N GLY A 56 17.89 -7.29 -6.31
CA GLY A 56 19.26 -6.83 -6.06
C GLY A 56 19.38 -5.34 -5.73
N GLN A 57 18.29 -4.57 -5.66
CA GLN A 57 18.34 -3.20 -5.12
C GLN A 57 18.44 -3.22 -3.59
N VAL A 58 19.54 -2.67 -3.08
CA VAL A 58 19.74 -2.41 -1.63
C VAL A 58 19.01 -1.14 -1.19
N PHE A 59 18.92 -0.13 -2.07
CA PHE A 59 18.25 1.15 -1.82
C PHE A 59 17.16 1.42 -2.86
N VAL A 60 15.97 1.81 -2.39
CA VAL A 60 14.86 2.25 -3.25
C VAL A 60 14.85 3.78 -3.29
N SER A 61 14.55 4.41 -4.44
CA SER A 61 14.59 5.87 -4.65
C SER A 61 13.57 6.71 -3.83
N GLY A 62 12.90 6.08 -2.87
CA GLY A 62 11.78 6.65 -2.10
C GLY A 62 10.47 5.91 -2.36
N PRO A 63 9.42 6.21 -1.57
CA PRO A 63 8.12 5.59 -1.74
C PRO A 63 7.42 6.10 -3.01
N ILE A 64 6.78 5.20 -3.74
CA ILE A 64 5.90 5.53 -4.88
C ILE A 64 4.51 5.99 -4.43
N TRP A 65 4.18 5.75 -3.16
CA TRP A 65 2.98 6.24 -2.50
C TRP A 65 3.23 6.33 -1.00
N THR A 66 2.69 7.37 -0.36
CA THR A 66 2.79 7.56 1.09
C THR A 66 1.51 8.17 1.65
N LYS A 67 1.14 7.75 2.85
CA LYS A 67 0.05 8.34 3.63
C LYS A 67 0.38 8.24 5.11
N SER A 68 0.08 9.29 5.86
CA SER A 68 0.42 9.41 7.28
C SER A 68 -0.74 9.93 8.09
N GLY A 69 -0.80 9.50 9.35
CA GLY A 69 -1.79 9.96 10.31
C GLY A 69 -3.21 9.47 10.02
N ASP A 70 -4.15 9.96 10.83
CA ASP A 70 -5.56 9.63 10.74
C ASP A 70 -6.16 10.01 9.37
N GLN A 71 -6.84 9.05 8.75
CA GLN A 71 -7.57 9.20 7.49
C GLN A 71 -9.10 9.14 7.66
N GLY A 72 -9.54 9.14 8.92
CA GLY A 72 -10.90 8.92 9.36
C GLY A 72 -11.23 7.43 9.47
N ASN A 73 -12.30 7.14 10.20
CA ASN A 73 -12.79 5.77 10.38
C ASN A 73 -13.54 5.26 9.13
N LEU A 74 -12.84 5.15 8.01
CA LEU A 74 -13.38 4.61 6.77
C LEU A 74 -12.27 4.09 5.86
N TRP A 75 -12.60 3.08 5.04
CA TRP A 75 -11.70 2.55 4.04
C TRP A 75 -11.47 3.56 2.91
N ARG A 76 -10.21 3.84 2.61
CA ARG A 76 -9.76 4.75 1.56
C ARG A 76 -9.15 3.96 0.41
N PHE A 77 -9.49 4.33 -0.82
CA PHE A 77 -8.86 3.77 -2.00
C PHE A 77 -7.49 4.39 -2.23
N GLY A 78 -6.47 3.53 -2.35
CA GLY A 78 -5.10 3.88 -2.69
C GLY A 78 -4.70 3.32 -4.04
N GLN A 79 -3.88 4.08 -4.78
CA GLN A 79 -3.29 3.60 -6.01
C GLN A 79 -1.92 4.23 -6.28
N ALA A 80 -1.02 3.47 -6.90
CA ALA A 80 0.33 3.90 -7.23
C ALA A 80 0.73 3.34 -8.60
N THR A 81 1.35 4.18 -9.45
CA THR A 81 1.86 3.71 -10.74
C THR A 81 3.20 3.00 -10.51
N LEU A 82 3.27 1.74 -10.91
CA LEU A 82 4.50 0.96 -11.02
C LEU A 82 5.12 1.27 -12.39
N THR A 83 6.37 1.71 -12.40
CA THR A 83 7.09 2.05 -13.63
C THR A 83 7.82 0.84 -14.20
N SER A 84 8.29 0.95 -15.44
CA SER A 84 9.09 -0.09 -16.07
C SER A 84 10.28 -0.51 -15.20
N ALA A 85 10.47 -1.81 -15.03
CA ALA A 85 11.54 -2.41 -14.24
C ALA A 85 12.46 -3.24 -15.13
N ARG A 86 13.78 -3.08 -14.96
CA ARG A 86 14.78 -3.81 -15.78
C ARG A 86 14.99 -5.24 -15.30
N ARG A 87 14.69 -5.51 -14.03
CA ARG A 87 14.74 -6.82 -13.40
C ARG A 87 13.37 -7.18 -12.84
N ARG A 88 13.24 -8.42 -12.35
CA ARG A 88 12.11 -8.79 -11.50
C ARG A 88 12.00 -7.80 -10.35
N PHE A 89 10.79 -7.48 -9.94
CA PHE A 89 10.55 -6.50 -8.89
C PHE A 89 9.43 -6.95 -7.96
N ARG A 90 9.31 -6.35 -6.79
CA ARG A 90 8.21 -6.60 -5.86
C ARG A 90 7.66 -5.28 -5.32
N VAL A 91 6.41 -5.33 -4.89
CA VAL A 91 5.78 -4.26 -4.13
C VAL A 91 6.07 -4.48 -2.65
N VAL A 92 6.52 -3.43 -1.96
CA VAL A 92 6.75 -3.45 -0.52
C VAL A 92 5.85 -2.43 0.14
N PHE A 93 4.95 -2.89 1.00
CA PHE A 93 4.19 -2.03 1.90
C PHE A 93 4.95 -1.94 3.22
N GLU A 94 5.39 -0.74 3.60
CA GLU A 94 6.06 -0.48 4.87
C GLU A 94 5.14 0.35 5.75
N GLY A 95 4.70 -0.20 6.87
CA GLY A 95 4.09 0.62 7.90
C GLY A 95 5.12 1.02 8.95
N VAL A 96 5.11 2.31 9.29
CA VAL A 96 5.95 2.95 10.29
C VAL A 96 5.08 3.27 11.49
N VAL A 97 5.46 2.82 12.67
CA VAL A 97 4.71 3.06 13.92
C VAL A 97 4.77 4.54 14.30
N GLY A 98 3.61 5.11 14.66
CA GLY A 98 3.49 6.50 15.13
C GLY A 98 3.93 6.68 16.59
N ASN A 99 3.69 7.86 17.15
CA ASN A 99 4.05 8.17 18.54
C ASN A 99 3.03 7.61 19.54
N GLY A 100 2.84 6.29 19.59
CA GLY A 100 1.93 5.62 20.53
C GLY A 100 1.29 4.35 19.96
N PHE A 101 0.33 3.78 20.70
CA PHE A 101 -0.32 2.48 20.40
C PHE A 101 -1.79 2.60 19.99
N ARG A 102 -2.31 3.84 19.81
CA ARG A 102 -3.72 4.09 19.47
C ARG A 102 -3.87 4.47 18.01
N GLY A 103 -3.54 3.55 17.11
CA GLY A 103 -3.70 3.76 15.68
C GLY A 103 -3.39 2.50 14.91
N ASP A 104 -4.33 2.09 14.06
CA ASP A 104 -4.21 0.90 13.24
C ASP A 104 -4.00 1.28 11.77
N ILE A 105 -3.21 0.47 11.07
CA ILE A 105 -3.12 0.49 9.61
C ILE A 105 -3.55 -0.89 9.13
N ALA A 106 -4.62 -0.93 8.34
CA ALA A 106 -5.11 -2.14 7.70
C ALA A 106 -5.11 -1.99 6.17
N LEU A 107 -4.84 -3.10 5.49
CA LEU A 107 -4.81 -3.21 4.04
C LEU A 107 -5.75 -4.33 3.58
N ASP A 108 -6.44 -4.10 2.47
CA ASP A 108 -7.26 -5.11 1.81
C ASP A 108 -7.27 -4.93 0.28
N ASP A 109 -7.77 -5.94 -0.44
CA ASP A 109 -8.09 -5.89 -1.88
C ASP A 109 -6.95 -5.36 -2.77
N ILE A 110 -5.73 -5.81 -2.47
CA ILE A 110 -4.51 -5.44 -3.22
C ILE A 110 -4.53 -6.13 -4.58
N LYS A 111 -4.43 -5.35 -5.65
CA LYS A 111 -4.34 -5.85 -7.02
C LYS A 111 -3.41 -4.99 -7.88
N VAL A 112 -2.82 -5.63 -8.88
CA VAL A 112 -2.01 -4.96 -9.91
C VAL A 112 -2.71 -5.16 -11.24
N ILE A 113 -3.01 -4.06 -11.92
CA ILE A 113 -3.62 -4.06 -13.25
C ILE A 113 -2.67 -3.48 -14.29
N VAL A 114 -2.85 -3.86 -15.55
CA VAL A 114 -2.07 -3.33 -16.68
C VAL A 114 -2.43 -1.86 -16.92
N GLY A 115 -1.43 -1.02 -17.19
CA GLY A 115 -1.59 0.41 -17.48
C GLY A 115 -1.25 1.30 -16.29
N ALA A 116 -0.94 2.57 -16.55
CA ALA A 116 -0.70 3.56 -15.49
C ALA A 116 -1.98 3.84 -14.70
N CYS A 117 -1.85 4.27 -13.44
CA CYS A 117 -3.02 4.64 -12.66
C CYS A 117 -3.71 5.89 -13.25
N ASN A 118 -5.03 5.88 -13.24
CA ASN A 118 -5.82 7.05 -13.61
C ASN A 118 -5.53 8.18 -12.64
N ARG A 119 -5.34 9.43 -13.13
CA ARG A 119 -5.25 10.58 -12.22
C ARG A 119 -6.56 10.67 -11.42
N PRO A 120 -6.51 10.94 -10.10
CA PRO A 120 -7.72 11.25 -9.33
C PRO A 120 -8.49 12.35 -10.07
N GLY A 121 -9.71 12.05 -10.51
CA GLY A 121 -10.54 12.96 -11.32
C GLY A 121 -10.73 12.59 -12.81
N LYS A 122 -10.13 11.50 -13.30
CA LYS A 122 -10.49 10.92 -14.62
C LYS A 122 -11.20 9.58 -14.44
N SER A 123 -12.53 9.60 -14.42
CA SER A 123 -13.36 8.42 -14.58
C SER A 123 -13.22 7.88 -16.01
N THR A 124 -12.66 6.68 -16.16
CA THR A 124 -12.81 5.89 -17.38
C THR A 124 -13.82 4.79 -17.09
N ASN A 125 -14.95 4.83 -17.77
CA ASN A 125 -16.04 3.86 -17.66
C ASN A 125 -15.56 2.43 -17.96
N GLY A 126 -15.99 1.48 -17.12
CA GLY A 126 -15.86 0.02 -17.32
C GLY A 126 -14.96 -0.64 -16.27
N VAL A 127 -15.30 -1.77 -15.62
CA VAL A 127 -16.38 -2.76 -15.76
C VAL A 127 -16.52 -3.46 -14.39
N HIS A 128 -17.76 -3.70 -13.96
CA HIS A 128 -18.25 -4.56 -12.86
C HIS A 128 -17.41 -4.71 -11.57
N SER A 129 -17.74 -3.90 -10.55
CA SER A 129 -17.62 -4.31 -9.13
C SER A 129 -18.79 -5.25 -8.83
N LYS A 130 -18.51 -6.50 -8.45
CA LYS A 130 -19.47 -7.27 -7.65
C LYS A 130 -19.15 -6.96 -6.20
N ASP A 131 -20.04 -6.19 -5.59
CA ASP A 131 -20.01 -5.91 -4.17
C ASP A 131 -20.29 -7.22 -3.41
N LEU A 132 -19.38 -7.58 -2.51
CA LEU A 132 -19.61 -8.60 -1.49
C LEU A 132 -19.34 -7.92 -0.15
N TYR A 133 -20.41 -7.36 0.40
CA TYR A 133 -20.47 -7.00 1.81
C TYR A 133 -20.47 -8.30 2.63
N LEU A 134 -19.62 -8.36 3.64
CA LEU A 134 -19.88 -9.22 4.80
C LEU A 134 -19.85 -8.33 6.04
N SER A 135 -21.01 -8.35 6.69
CA SER A 135 -21.25 -7.98 8.10
C SER A 135 -20.32 -8.70 9.05
#